data_AF-A0A371F4K0-F1
#
_entry.id   AF-A0A371F4K0-F1
#
_cell.length_a   1.000
_cell.length_b   1.000
_cell.length_c   1.000
_cell.angle_alpha   90.00
_cell.angle_beta   90.00
_cell.angle_gamma   90.00
#
_symmetry.space_group_name_H-M   'P 1'
#
loop_
_entity.id
_entity.type
_entity.pdbx_description
1 polymer ?
#
loop_
_entity_poly.entity_id
_entity_poly.type
_entity_poly.pdbx_seq_one_letter_code
_entity_poly.pdbx_strand_id
1 'polypeptide(L)'
;MEEEAHPIRQQQRRMNPTILDVIKKEVTKLLATRIIYPISDNQCVSSVQVVPKKSRMIVMKNQHDDLATCKDHFPLPFIDQLLEKLARKSHYSFLDGFSRYMKIHIAPEDQHKTTFTCPLNTFAYTRMPFGLCNAPSTFQCCITSIFSNLLQDCTEVFMGDFTVYATCMDTNLVLNFEKCHFMVTEGIVLGHLVSNRGIEVNKSKIDITTSLPKPAFVQEVRSFLGHVGFIKNFSKVALPLSKLLQKDMDFNFGQLYIEAFQELKIRLTSAPIL
;
A
#
# COMPACT_ATOMS: atom_id res chain seq x y z
N MET A 1 18.18 14.26 -6.14
CA MET A 1 18.42 14.27 -4.68
C MET A 1 18.25 15.70 -4.23
N GLU A 2 17.79 15.96 -3.01
CA GLU A 2 18.00 17.29 -2.41
C GLU A 2 19.52 17.53 -2.33
N GLU A 3 19.96 18.75 -2.63
CA GLU A 3 21.37 19.09 -2.84
C GLU A 3 22.28 18.84 -1.61
N GLU A 4 21.73 18.65 -0.42
CA GLU A 4 22.48 18.51 0.85
C GLU A 4 22.55 17.08 1.43
N ALA A 5 22.10 16.05 0.70
CA ALA A 5 22.07 14.69 1.24
C ALA A 5 23.40 13.93 1.10
N HIS A 6 24.00 13.58 2.24
CA HIS A 6 25.23 12.78 2.28
C HIS A 6 24.95 11.27 2.38
N PRO A 7 25.70 10.42 1.66
CA PRO A 7 25.56 8.98 1.78
C PRO A 7 26.02 8.45 3.13
N ILE A 8 25.21 7.61 3.78
CA ILE A 8 25.53 6.98 5.06
C ILE A 8 25.98 5.55 4.82
N ARG A 9 27.23 5.20 5.20
CA ARG A 9 27.72 3.81 5.20
C ARG A 9 27.44 3.15 6.55
N GLN A 10 26.74 2.02 6.56
CA GLN A 10 26.46 1.24 7.78
C GLN A 10 27.03 -0.18 7.70
N GLN A 11 27.38 -0.74 8.86
CA GLN A 11 27.91 -2.10 8.98
C GLN A 11 26.79 -3.14 8.88
N GLN A 12 27.06 -4.23 8.16
CA GLN A 12 26.13 -5.36 8.07
C GLN A 12 25.91 -6.02 9.45
N ARG A 13 24.64 -6.23 9.82
CA ARG A 13 24.29 -6.96 11.06
C ARG A 13 24.52 -8.47 10.92
N ARG A 14 24.80 -9.15 12.03
CA ARG A 14 24.92 -10.61 12.10
C ARG A 14 23.55 -11.24 11.79
N MET A 15 23.51 -12.22 10.88
CA MET A 15 22.27 -12.88 10.46
C MET A 15 22.26 -14.36 10.85
N ASN A 16 21.05 -14.89 11.08
CA ASN A 16 20.84 -16.31 11.36
C ASN A 16 21.19 -17.17 10.13
N PRO A 17 21.89 -18.32 10.28
CA PRO A 17 22.23 -19.24 9.19
C PRO A 17 21.06 -19.63 8.27
N THR A 18 19.86 -19.88 8.81
CA THR A 18 18.68 -20.23 7.99
C THR A 18 18.26 -19.10 7.06
N ILE A 19 18.45 -17.84 7.49
CA ILE A 19 18.17 -16.65 6.67
C ILE A 19 19.23 -16.49 5.57
N LEU A 20 20.48 -16.88 5.82
CA LEU A 20 21.55 -16.81 4.81
C LEU A 20 21.23 -17.65 3.58
N ASP A 21 20.74 -18.88 3.75
CA ASP A 21 20.43 -19.75 2.61
C ASP A 21 19.26 -19.21 1.76
N VAL A 22 18.26 -18.60 2.39
CA VAL A 22 17.17 -17.90 1.70
C VAL A 22 17.71 -16.71 0.90
N ILE A 23 18.59 -15.90 1.50
CA ILE A 23 19.21 -14.75 0.83
C ILE A 23 20.05 -15.21 -0.36
N LYS A 24 20.86 -16.27 -0.21
CA LYS A 24 21.67 -16.82 -1.30
C LYS A 24 20.81 -17.24 -2.48
N LYS A 25 19.73 -17.99 -2.22
CA LYS A 25 18.81 -18.46 -3.27
C LYS A 25 18.14 -17.29 -4.02
N GLU A 26 17.68 -16.27 -3.30
CA GLU A 26 17.05 -15.09 -3.91
C GLU A 26 18.07 -14.23 -4.69
N VAL A 27 19.26 -13.96 -4.14
CA VAL A 27 20.31 -13.19 -4.83
C VAL A 27 20.71 -13.89 -6.14
N THR A 28 20.90 -15.21 -6.14
CA THR A 28 21.21 -15.97 -7.36
C THR A 28 20.09 -15.86 -8.41
N LYS A 29 18.82 -15.92 -7.99
CA LYS A 29 17.67 -15.73 -8.87
C LYS A 29 17.61 -14.30 -9.46
N LEU A 30 17.89 -13.28 -8.65
CA LEU A 30 17.90 -11.89 -9.08
C LEU A 30 19.06 -11.59 -10.05
N LEU A 31 20.24 -12.21 -9.84
CA LEU A 31 21.38 -12.13 -10.76
C LEU A 31 21.06 -12.82 -12.10
N ALA A 32 20.53 -14.04 -12.07
CA ALA A 32 20.16 -14.78 -13.28
C ALA A 32 19.14 -14.04 -14.15
N THR A 33 18.22 -13.30 -13.51
CA THR A 33 17.21 -12.47 -14.19
C THR A 33 17.69 -11.05 -14.52
N ARG A 34 18.95 -10.70 -14.25
CA ARG A 34 19.56 -9.37 -14.45
C ARG A 34 18.80 -8.23 -13.75
N ILE A 35 18.09 -8.54 -12.66
CA ILE A 35 17.41 -7.54 -11.80
C ILE A 35 18.44 -6.82 -10.92
N ILE A 36 19.54 -7.49 -10.59
CA ILE A 36 20.67 -6.92 -9.84
C ILE A 36 21.99 -7.20 -10.55
N TYR A 37 23.02 -6.41 -10.26
CA TYR A 37 24.38 -6.58 -10.76
C TYR A 37 25.41 -6.32 -9.64
N PRO A 38 26.58 -6.98 -9.66
CA PRO A 38 27.64 -6.72 -8.68
C PRO A 38 28.21 -5.31 -8.88
N ILE A 39 28.48 -4.62 -7.77
CA ILE A 39 29.09 -3.28 -7.78
C ILE A 39 30.21 -3.23 -6.73
N SER A 40 31.38 -2.71 -7.14
CA SER A 40 32.58 -2.57 -6.30
C SER A 40 32.77 -1.17 -5.75
N ASP A 41 32.32 -0.15 -6.50
CA ASP A 41 32.46 1.27 -6.18
C ASP A 41 31.11 1.88 -5.81
N ASN A 42 30.84 2.01 -4.52
CA ASN A 42 29.87 3.00 -4.08
C ASN A 42 30.33 3.71 -2.80
N GLN A 43 30.38 5.04 -2.88
CA GLN A 43 30.36 5.90 -1.70
C GLN A 43 29.00 5.84 -0.98
N CYS A 44 27.95 5.40 -1.69
CA CYS A 44 26.56 5.35 -1.24
C CYS A 44 26.12 3.94 -0.81
N VAL A 45 26.65 3.41 0.30
CA VAL A 45 26.18 2.14 0.88
C VAL A 45 25.04 2.39 1.86
N SER A 46 23.84 2.70 1.36
CA SER A 46 22.66 2.59 2.22
C SER A 46 22.54 1.13 2.65
N SER A 47 22.63 0.88 3.97
CA SER A 47 22.45 -0.47 4.51
C SER A 47 20.98 -0.83 4.41
N VAL A 48 20.61 -1.33 3.24
CA VAL A 48 19.32 -1.92 3.00
C VAL A 48 19.25 -3.22 3.80
N GLN A 49 18.32 -3.25 4.77
CA GLN A 49 18.02 -4.50 5.46
C GLN A 49 17.22 -5.39 4.52
N VAL A 50 17.76 -6.59 4.27
CA VAL A 50 17.04 -7.66 3.62
C VAL A 50 16.15 -8.36 4.64
N VAL A 51 14.83 -8.24 4.49
CA VAL A 51 13.87 -9.02 5.27
C VAL A 51 13.25 -10.11 4.38
N PRO A 52 13.42 -11.41 4.70
CA PRO A 52 12.72 -12.47 4.01
C PRO A 52 11.23 -12.44 4.40
N LYS A 53 10.33 -12.26 3.43
CA LYS A 53 8.87 -12.34 3.62
C LYS A 53 8.26 -13.31 2.61
N LYS A 54 7.73 -14.46 3.07
CA LYS A 54 7.06 -15.49 2.24
C LYS A 54 7.72 -15.70 0.86
N SER A 55 9.00 -16.07 0.84
CA SER A 55 9.81 -16.27 -0.39
C SER A 55 10.12 -15.01 -1.22
N ARG A 56 10.21 -13.82 -0.60
CA ARG A 56 10.67 -12.59 -1.26
C ARG A 56 11.66 -11.83 -0.39
N MET A 57 12.59 -11.16 -1.06
CA MET A 57 13.53 -10.21 -0.47
C MET A 57 12.92 -8.82 -0.50
N ILE A 58 12.70 -8.20 0.67
CA ILE A 58 12.30 -6.79 0.75
C ILE A 58 13.51 -5.97 1.16
N VAL A 59 13.76 -4.91 0.41
CA VAL A 59 14.72 -3.85 0.69
C VAL A 59 14.06 -2.89 1.68
N MET A 60 14.36 -2.99 2.97
CA MET A 60 13.86 -2.03 3.97
C MET A 60 14.83 -0.86 4.12
N LYS A 61 14.30 0.36 4.04
CA LYS A 61 14.99 1.60 4.44
C LYS A 61 15.25 1.59 5.95
N ASN A 62 16.39 2.14 6.38
CA ASN A 62 16.56 2.51 7.78
C ASN A 62 15.70 3.72 8.13
N GLN A 63 15.24 3.80 9.37
CA GLN A 63 14.48 4.94 9.90
C GLN A 63 15.26 6.27 9.89
N HIS A 64 16.57 6.23 9.62
CA HIS A 64 17.44 7.41 9.47
C HIS A 64 17.80 7.72 8.00
N ASP A 65 17.36 6.90 7.03
CA ASP A 65 17.53 7.15 5.60
C ASP A 65 16.24 7.80 5.05
N ASP A 66 16.02 9.06 5.43
CA ASP A 66 15.44 10.01 4.48
C ASP A 66 16.47 10.19 3.35
N LEU A 67 16.58 9.17 2.49
CA LEU A 67 17.05 9.32 1.13
C LEU A 67 16.27 10.52 0.59
N ALA A 68 16.96 11.65 0.48
CA ALA A 68 16.46 12.94 0.05
C ALA A 68 16.10 12.90 -1.44
N THR A 69 15.15 12.03 -1.72
CA THR A 69 14.53 11.84 -3.02
C THR A 69 13.33 12.74 -2.97
N CYS A 70 13.31 13.76 -3.84
CA CYS A 70 12.14 14.59 -4.01
C CYS A 70 10.93 13.66 -4.20
N LYS A 71 9.90 13.83 -3.37
CA LYS A 71 8.70 12.99 -3.44
C LYS A 71 7.98 13.35 -4.73
N ASP A 72 7.74 12.37 -5.59
CA ASP A 72 6.98 12.60 -6.80
C ASP A 72 5.54 12.98 -6.43
N HIS A 73 5.11 14.17 -6.86
CA HIS A 73 3.73 14.63 -6.73
C HIS A 73 2.84 14.03 -7.84
N PHE A 74 2.84 12.70 -7.98
CA PHE A 74 1.86 12.05 -8.86
C PHE A 74 0.51 11.97 -8.12
N PRO A 75 -0.59 12.51 -8.67
CA PRO A 75 -1.88 12.48 -8.00
C PRO A 75 -2.40 11.04 -7.95
N LEU A 76 -2.42 10.47 -6.76
CA LEU A 76 -3.13 9.21 -6.52
C LEU A 76 -4.63 9.51 -6.46
N PRO A 77 -5.48 8.68 -7.10
CA PRO A 77 -6.92 8.88 -7.01
C PRO A 77 -7.37 8.72 -5.56
N PHE A 78 -8.34 9.52 -5.14
CA PHE A 78 -8.95 9.38 -3.82
C PHE A 78 -9.61 7.99 -3.72
N ILE A 79 -9.39 7.31 -2.60
CA ILE A 79 -9.92 5.97 -2.35
C ILE A 79 -11.45 5.97 -2.50
N ASP A 80 -12.12 6.99 -1.99
CA ASP A 80 -13.58 7.10 -2.04
C ASP A 80 -14.08 7.19 -3.50
N GLN A 81 -13.44 8.01 -4.34
CA GLN A 81 -13.77 8.14 -5.77
C GLN A 81 -13.53 6.82 -6.53
N LEU A 82 -12.44 6.11 -6.21
CA LEU A 82 -12.15 4.81 -6.78
C LEU A 82 -13.24 3.78 -6.41
N LEU A 83 -13.60 3.71 -5.12
CA LEU A 83 -14.60 2.77 -4.63
C LEU A 83 -16.00 3.11 -5.18
N GLU A 84 -16.38 4.38 -5.26
CA GLU A 84 -17.65 4.83 -5.86
C GLU A 84 -17.79 4.40 -7.33
N LYS A 85 -16.71 4.50 -8.12
CA LYS A 85 -16.71 4.04 -9.52
C LYS A 85 -16.83 2.52 -9.65
N LEU A 86 -16.21 1.78 -8.73
CA LEU A 86 -16.29 0.32 -8.69
C LEU A 86 -17.64 -0.16 -8.14
N ALA A 87 -18.32 0.61 -7.31
CA ALA A 87 -19.62 0.23 -6.74
C ALA A 87 -20.66 -0.04 -7.84
N ARG A 88 -21.59 -0.95 -7.55
CA ARG A 88 -22.77 -1.23 -8.41
C ARG A 88 -22.44 -1.84 -9.78
N LYS A 89 -21.21 -2.31 -10.03
CA LYS A 89 -20.90 -3.11 -11.20
C LYS A 89 -21.36 -4.56 -10.98
N SER A 90 -21.69 -5.26 -12.07
CA SER A 90 -22.24 -6.62 -12.03
C SER A 90 -21.18 -7.69 -11.82
N HIS A 91 -20.00 -7.52 -12.43
CA HIS A 91 -18.89 -8.47 -12.38
C HIS A 91 -17.56 -7.74 -12.23
N TYR A 92 -16.63 -8.37 -11.54
CA TYR A 92 -15.28 -7.88 -11.28
C TYR A 92 -14.26 -8.94 -11.67
N SER A 93 -13.10 -8.48 -12.12
CA SER A 93 -11.91 -9.26 -12.34
C SER A 93 -10.76 -8.58 -11.60
N PHE A 94 -10.39 -9.13 -10.45
CA PHE A 94 -9.26 -8.68 -9.65
C PHE A 94 -7.99 -9.31 -10.19
N LEU A 95 -7.07 -8.49 -10.70
CA LEU A 95 -5.85 -8.96 -11.35
C LEU A 95 -4.62 -8.59 -10.51
N ASP A 96 -3.79 -9.58 -10.18
CA ASP A 96 -2.50 -9.34 -9.54
C ASP A 96 -1.37 -9.32 -10.57
N GLY A 97 -0.74 -8.17 -10.78
CA GLY A 97 0.49 -8.08 -11.57
C GLY A 97 1.66 -8.76 -10.83
N PHE A 98 2.23 -9.83 -11.39
CA PHE A 98 3.41 -10.48 -10.80
C PHE A 98 4.61 -9.52 -10.80
N SER A 99 5.27 -9.36 -9.65
CA SER A 99 6.55 -8.61 -9.48
C SER A 99 6.55 -7.22 -10.13
N ARG A 100 5.44 -6.49 -9.94
CA ARG A 100 5.13 -5.14 -10.45
C ARG A 100 6.35 -4.23 -10.63
N TYR A 101 6.97 -3.83 -9.52
CA TYR A 101 8.05 -2.85 -9.52
C TYR A 101 9.31 -3.34 -10.21
N MET A 102 9.66 -4.63 -10.03
CA MET A 102 10.87 -5.22 -10.62
C MET A 102 10.82 -5.35 -12.15
N LYS A 103 9.73 -4.93 -12.81
CA LYS A 103 9.67 -4.78 -14.28
C LYS A 103 10.06 -3.39 -14.75
N ILE A 104 10.02 -2.36 -13.90
CA ILE A 104 10.37 -0.98 -14.28
C ILE A 104 11.88 -0.79 -14.14
N HIS A 105 12.54 -0.32 -15.18
CA HIS A 105 13.96 0.01 -15.13
C HIS A 105 14.19 1.24 -14.26
N ILE A 106 15.28 1.21 -13.48
CA ILE A 106 15.82 2.40 -12.84
C ILE A 106 16.75 3.07 -13.86
N ALA A 107 16.68 4.40 -13.97
CA ALA A 107 17.58 5.18 -14.81
C ALA A 107 19.05 4.84 -14.45
N PRO A 108 19.95 4.58 -15.43
CA PRO A 108 21.33 4.15 -15.15
C PRO A 108 22.06 5.01 -14.12
N GLU A 109 21.84 6.33 -14.15
CA GLU A 109 22.37 7.33 -13.24
C GLU A 109 21.88 7.18 -11.79
N ASP A 110 20.73 6.53 -11.55
CA ASP A 110 20.14 6.34 -10.23
C ASP A 110 20.34 4.93 -9.66
N GLN A 111 20.84 3.97 -10.45
CA GLN A 111 20.99 2.56 -10.02
C GLN A 111 21.91 2.41 -8.80
N HIS A 112 23.01 3.17 -8.75
CA HIS A 112 23.96 3.18 -7.63
C HIS A 112 23.31 3.58 -6.29
N LYS A 113 22.18 4.28 -6.30
CA LYS A 113 21.44 4.71 -5.09
C LYS A 113 20.63 3.58 -4.46
N THR A 114 20.42 2.49 -5.21
CA THR A 114 19.68 1.30 -4.77
C THR A 114 20.59 0.17 -4.31
N THR A 115 21.86 0.48 -4.03
CA THR A 115 22.85 -0.51 -3.65
C THR A 115 22.51 -1.12 -2.29
N PHE A 116 22.68 -2.43 -2.16
CA PHE A 116 22.57 -3.16 -0.90
C PHE A 116 23.75 -4.09 -0.70
N THR A 117 24.12 -4.31 0.56
CA THR A 117 25.17 -5.26 0.94
C THR A 117 24.54 -6.50 1.56
N CYS A 118 24.99 -7.67 1.12
CA CYS A 118 24.65 -8.95 1.73
C CYS A 118 25.96 -9.74 1.97
N PRO A 119 25.96 -10.81 2.78
CA PRO A 119 27.18 -11.55 3.09
C PRO A 119 27.83 -12.26 1.89
N LEU A 120 27.20 -12.25 0.72
CA LEU A 120 27.82 -12.72 -0.52
C LEU A 120 28.67 -11.63 -1.19
N ASN A 121 28.07 -10.45 -1.39
CA ASN A 121 28.69 -9.29 -2.03
C ASN A 121 27.76 -8.07 -1.90
N THR A 122 28.22 -6.93 -2.43
CA THR A 122 27.44 -5.73 -2.67
C THR A 122 26.85 -5.74 -4.08
N PHE A 123 25.55 -5.42 -4.20
CA PHE A 123 24.81 -5.43 -5.46
C PHE A 123 23.96 -4.17 -5.59
N ALA A 124 23.74 -3.70 -6.82
CA ALA A 124 22.78 -2.64 -7.13
C ALA A 124 21.62 -3.17 -7.98
N TYR A 125 20.45 -2.55 -7.85
CA TYR A 125 19.27 -2.91 -8.65
C TYR A 125 19.28 -2.18 -10.00
N THR A 126 19.02 -2.93 -11.08
CA THR A 126 18.69 -2.37 -12.40
C THR A 126 17.19 -2.10 -12.55
N ARG A 127 16.36 -2.74 -11.71
CA ARG A 127 14.90 -2.64 -11.71
C ARG A 127 14.39 -2.21 -10.35
N MET A 128 13.28 -1.47 -10.32
CA MET A 128 12.76 -0.84 -9.11
C MET A 128 12.46 -1.87 -8.00
N PRO A 129 13.23 -1.90 -6.88
CA PRO A 129 12.95 -2.80 -5.77
C PRO A 129 11.74 -2.31 -4.96
N PHE A 130 11.15 -3.23 -4.19
CA PHE A 130 10.18 -2.85 -3.14
C PHE A 130 10.87 -2.01 -2.07
N GLY A 131 10.19 -1.00 -1.54
CA GLY A 131 10.70 -0.18 -0.42
C GLY A 131 11.25 1.19 -0.82
N LEU A 132 11.36 1.50 -2.12
CA LEU A 132 11.63 2.88 -2.55
C LEU A 132 10.41 3.77 -2.31
N CYS A 133 10.64 5.01 -1.87
CA CYS A 133 9.57 5.96 -1.55
C CYS A 133 8.70 6.31 -2.77
N ASN A 134 9.33 6.48 -3.94
CA ASN A 134 8.64 6.84 -5.19
C ASN A 134 8.20 5.60 -5.99
N ALA A 135 8.45 4.37 -5.51
CA ALA A 135 8.04 3.17 -6.26
C ALA A 135 6.52 3.10 -6.54
N PRO A 136 5.63 3.42 -5.58
CA PRO A 136 4.19 3.44 -5.86
C PRO A 136 3.78 4.53 -6.87
N SER A 137 4.34 5.74 -6.77
CA SER A 137 4.02 6.86 -7.67
C SER A 137 4.50 6.60 -9.10
N THR A 138 5.75 6.15 -9.27
CA THR A 138 6.30 5.79 -10.59
C THR A 138 5.52 4.64 -11.22
N PHE A 139 5.14 3.63 -10.43
CA PHE A 139 4.33 2.52 -10.93
C PHE A 139 2.93 2.96 -11.34
N GLN A 140 2.27 3.79 -10.52
CA GLN A 140 0.97 4.35 -10.87
C GLN A 140 1.05 5.16 -12.17
N CYS A 141 2.05 6.05 -12.34
CA CYS A 141 2.22 6.81 -13.57
C CYS A 141 2.42 5.91 -14.81
N CYS A 142 3.31 4.90 -14.70
CA CYS A 142 3.56 3.95 -15.78
C CYS A 142 2.29 3.19 -16.19
N ILE A 143 1.54 2.67 -15.21
CA ILE A 143 0.30 1.95 -15.49
C ILE A 143 -0.79 2.88 -16.02
N THR A 144 -0.93 4.09 -15.47
CA THR A 144 -1.85 5.10 -16.01
C THR A 144 -1.56 5.39 -17.48
N SER A 145 -0.28 5.48 -17.86
CA SER A 145 0.13 5.66 -19.26
C SER A 145 -0.20 4.44 -20.14
N ILE A 146 0.15 3.22 -19.69
CA ILE A 146 -0.12 1.97 -20.44
C ILE A 146 -1.61 1.75 -20.68
N PHE A 147 -2.43 2.03 -19.67
CA PHE A 147 -3.88 1.82 -19.72
C PHE A 147 -4.65 3.10 -20.00
N SER A 148 -3.99 4.18 -20.45
CA SER A 148 -4.65 5.47 -20.72
C SER A 148 -5.89 5.35 -21.63
N ASN A 149 -5.87 4.43 -22.59
CA ASN A 149 -6.99 4.14 -23.48
C ASN A 149 -8.12 3.27 -22.87
N LEU A 150 -7.88 2.64 -21.71
CA LEU A 150 -8.79 1.70 -21.03
C LEU A 150 -9.26 2.18 -19.65
N LEU A 151 -8.57 3.17 -19.09
CA LEU A 151 -8.90 3.81 -17.82
C LEU A 151 -10.15 4.67 -18.02
N GLN A 152 -10.96 4.78 -16.97
CA GLN A 152 -12.30 5.39 -16.95
C GLN A 152 -13.43 4.53 -17.53
N ASP A 153 -13.19 3.76 -18.60
CA ASP A 153 -14.26 2.96 -19.21
C ASP A 153 -14.38 1.54 -18.62
N CYS A 154 -13.26 0.85 -18.42
CA CYS A 154 -13.25 -0.60 -18.18
C CYS A 154 -12.35 -1.07 -17.03
N THR A 155 -11.37 -0.26 -16.63
CA THR A 155 -10.32 -0.64 -15.67
C THR A 155 -10.03 0.50 -14.71
N GLU A 156 -9.81 0.17 -13.44
CA GLU A 156 -9.26 1.08 -12.44
C GLU A 156 -8.02 0.44 -11.79
N VAL A 157 -6.99 1.25 -11.54
CA VAL A 157 -5.70 0.80 -11.02
C VAL A 157 -5.33 1.60 -9.79
N PHE A 158 -4.91 0.91 -8.73
CA PHE A 158 -4.44 1.57 -7.53
C PHE A 158 -3.21 0.89 -6.93
N MET A 159 -2.09 1.63 -6.88
CA MET A 159 -0.80 1.30 -6.24
C MET A 159 -0.24 -0.11 -6.55
N GLY A 160 -0.79 -1.12 -5.87
CA GLY A 160 -0.36 -2.51 -5.92
C GLY A 160 -1.45 -3.49 -6.35
N ASP A 161 -2.56 -3.03 -6.92
CA ASP A 161 -3.70 -3.84 -7.40
C ASP A 161 -4.29 -3.32 -8.74
N PHE A 162 -4.80 -4.23 -9.60
CA PHE A 162 -5.63 -3.89 -10.78
C PHE A 162 -7.05 -4.40 -10.54
N THR A 163 -8.05 -3.54 -10.71
CA THR A 163 -9.46 -3.96 -10.72
C THR A 163 -10.06 -3.68 -12.09
N VAL A 164 -10.30 -4.73 -12.86
CA VAL A 164 -11.01 -4.65 -14.14
C VAL A 164 -12.46 -5.02 -13.88
N TYR A 165 -13.42 -4.22 -14.34
CA TYR A 165 -14.86 -4.48 -14.12
C TYR A 165 -15.67 -4.55 -15.42
N ALA A 166 -14.98 -4.56 -16.56
CA ALA A 166 -15.57 -4.80 -17.87
C ALA A 166 -14.74 -5.81 -18.67
N THR A 167 -15.34 -6.40 -19.70
CA THR A 167 -14.72 -7.37 -20.62
C THR A 167 -13.66 -6.72 -21.51
N CYS A 168 -12.55 -6.28 -20.95
CA CYS A 168 -11.39 -5.83 -21.73
C CYS A 168 -10.44 -7.02 -21.93
N MET A 169 -10.58 -7.70 -23.07
CA MET A 169 -9.87 -8.96 -23.34
C MET A 169 -8.48 -8.82 -23.95
N ASP A 170 -8.00 -7.59 -24.25
CA ASP A 170 -6.79 -7.38 -25.07
C ASP A 170 -5.71 -6.57 -24.35
N THR A 171 -5.11 -7.09 -23.28
CA THR A 171 -3.86 -6.53 -22.73
C THR A 171 -2.80 -7.59 -22.47
N ASN A 172 -1.58 -7.35 -22.96
CA ASN A 172 -0.41 -8.22 -22.79
C ASN A 172 0.20 -8.11 -21.39
N LEU A 173 -0.60 -8.30 -20.34
CA LEU A 173 -0.12 -8.27 -18.96
C LEU A 173 0.25 -9.67 -18.47
N VAL A 174 1.46 -9.82 -17.94
CA VAL A 174 1.84 -11.04 -17.21
C VAL A 174 1.24 -10.96 -15.80
N LEU A 175 0.17 -11.73 -15.60
CA LEU A 175 -0.60 -11.83 -14.38
C LEU A 175 -0.15 -12.99 -13.49
N ASN A 176 -0.33 -12.84 -12.19
CA ASN A 176 -0.18 -13.90 -11.21
C ASN A 176 -1.50 -14.67 -11.11
N PHE A 177 -1.63 -15.75 -11.87
CA PHE A 177 -2.88 -16.51 -11.99
C PHE A 177 -3.43 -16.99 -10.63
N GLU A 178 -2.56 -17.42 -9.71
CA GLU A 178 -2.95 -17.90 -8.36
C GLU A 178 -3.63 -16.84 -7.50
N LYS A 179 -3.45 -15.55 -7.81
CA LYS A 179 -4.03 -14.43 -7.06
C LYS A 179 -5.02 -13.60 -7.88
N CYS A 180 -5.31 -14.01 -9.11
CA CYS A 180 -6.33 -13.37 -9.91
C CYS A 180 -7.69 -14.02 -9.63
N HIS A 181 -8.73 -13.20 -9.49
CA HIS A 181 -10.11 -13.64 -9.40
C HIS A 181 -10.85 -13.07 -10.60
N PHE A 182 -11.48 -13.93 -11.41
CA PHE A 182 -12.13 -13.51 -12.67
C PHE A 182 -13.65 -13.65 -12.58
N MET A 183 -14.38 -12.69 -13.16
CA MET A 183 -15.84 -12.68 -13.26
C MET A 183 -16.60 -12.95 -11.94
N VAL A 184 -16.08 -12.44 -10.83
CA VAL A 184 -16.74 -12.54 -9.51
C VAL A 184 -17.79 -11.44 -9.34
N THR A 185 -18.83 -11.69 -8.56
CA THR A 185 -19.92 -10.71 -8.30
C THR A 185 -19.58 -9.71 -7.19
N GLU A 186 -18.57 -10.01 -6.37
CA GLU A 186 -18.08 -9.18 -5.28
C GLU A 186 -16.59 -9.43 -5.02
N GLY A 187 -15.91 -8.49 -4.37
CA GLY A 187 -14.55 -8.74 -3.87
C GLY A 187 -13.98 -7.60 -3.03
N ILE A 188 -12.81 -7.85 -2.44
CA ILE A 188 -12.18 -6.95 -1.48
C ILE A 188 -11.21 -6.01 -2.21
N VAL A 189 -11.48 -4.71 -2.15
CA VAL A 189 -10.63 -3.64 -2.70
C VAL A 189 -10.26 -2.70 -1.57
N LEU A 190 -8.96 -2.53 -1.31
CA LEU A 190 -8.46 -1.66 -0.22
C LEU A 190 -9.08 -1.97 1.16
N GLY A 191 -9.49 -3.23 1.36
CA GLY A 191 -10.12 -3.69 2.59
C GLY A 191 -11.60 -3.34 2.75
N HIS A 192 -12.27 -2.89 1.68
CA HIS A 192 -13.71 -2.75 1.54
C HIS A 192 -14.25 -3.84 0.61
N LEU A 193 -15.41 -4.41 0.92
CA LEU A 193 -16.13 -5.33 0.04
C LEU A 193 -16.92 -4.49 -0.98
N VAL A 194 -16.61 -4.65 -2.26
CA VAL A 194 -17.32 -4.00 -3.35
C VAL A 194 -18.21 -5.03 -4.05
N SER A 195 -19.49 -4.70 -4.25
CA SER A 195 -20.47 -5.57 -4.90
C SER A 195 -21.46 -4.75 -5.75
N ASN A 196 -22.38 -5.44 -6.42
CA ASN A 196 -23.51 -4.80 -7.11
C ASN A 196 -24.43 -4.01 -6.15
N ARG A 197 -24.41 -4.30 -4.84
CA ARG A 197 -25.20 -3.60 -3.80
C ARG A 197 -24.56 -2.27 -3.37
N GLY A 198 -23.26 -2.12 -3.57
CA GLY A 198 -22.49 -0.95 -3.16
C GLY A 198 -21.20 -1.33 -2.44
N ILE A 199 -20.76 -0.47 -1.54
CA ILE A 199 -19.52 -0.63 -0.77
C ILE A 199 -19.90 -1.00 0.66
N GLU A 200 -19.31 -2.10 1.14
CA GLU A 200 -19.52 -2.68 2.45
C GLU A 200 -18.16 -2.83 3.18
N VAL A 201 -18.16 -2.88 4.52
CA VAL A 201 -16.94 -3.20 5.27
C VAL A 201 -16.75 -4.72 5.21
N ASN A 202 -15.50 -5.18 5.05
CA ASN A 202 -15.19 -6.59 5.14
C ASN A 202 -15.68 -7.19 6.47
N LYS A 203 -16.38 -8.33 6.45
CA LYS A 203 -16.89 -9.03 7.65
C LYS A 203 -15.84 -9.18 8.77
N SER A 204 -14.60 -9.49 8.42
CA SER A 204 -13.49 -9.57 9.40
C SER A 204 -13.19 -8.25 10.13
N LYS A 205 -13.40 -7.10 9.47
CA LYS A 205 -13.33 -5.77 10.09
C LYS A 205 -14.62 -5.40 10.83
N ILE A 206 -15.79 -5.89 10.40
CA ILE A 206 -17.08 -5.70 11.08
C ILE A 206 -17.02 -6.29 12.49
N ASP A 207 -16.54 -7.52 12.65
CA ASP A 207 -16.49 -8.18 13.95
C ASP A 207 -15.59 -7.43 14.94
N ILE A 208 -14.40 -7.01 14.47
CA ILE A 208 -13.48 -6.16 15.24
C ILE A 208 -14.18 -4.86 15.65
N THR A 209 -14.83 -4.18 14.71
CA THR A 209 -15.50 -2.91 14.99
C THR A 209 -16.66 -3.09 15.98
N THR A 210 -17.45 -4.14 15.84
CA THR A 210 -18.60 -4.41 16.71
C THR A 210 -18.13 -4.71 18.14
N SER A 211 -17.00 -5.38 18.29
CA SER A 211 -16.36 -5.67 19.58
C SER A 211 -15.58 -4.51 20.21
N LEU A 212 -15.38 -3.38 19.51
CA LEU A 212 -14.60 -2.25 20.03
C LEU A 212 -15.23 -1.73 21.34
N PRO A 213 -14.45 -1.64 22.44
CA PRO A 213 -14.91 -1.07 23.68
C PRO A 213 -15.15 0.43 23.52
N LYS A 214 -15.92 0.99 24.47
CA LYS A 214 -16.08 2.44 24.57
C LYS A 214 -14.71 3.10 24.80
N PRO A 215 -14.39 4.22 24.11
CA PRO A 215 -13.15 4.95 24.33
C PRO A 215 -13.03 5.43 25.79
N ALA A 216 -11.89 5.19 26.42
CA ALA A 216 -11.58 5.63 27.78
C ALA A 216 -10.80 6.95 27.82
N PHE A 217 -10.17 7.37 26.72
CA PHE A 217 -9.42 8.63 26.64
C PHE A 217 -9.39 9.23 25.22
N VAL A 218 -9.00 10.50 25.12
CA VAL A 218 -9.04 11.32 23.89
C VAL A 218 -8.29 10.68 22.71
N GLN A 219 -7.17 10.00 22.97
CA GLN A 219 -6.38 9.33 21.92
C GLN A 219 -7.14 8.17 21.26
N GLU A 220 -7.95 7.42 22.01
CA GLU A 220 -8.80 6.36 21.46
C GLU A 220 -9.93 6.93 20.62
N VAL A 221 -10.53 8.05 21.04
CA VAL A 221 -11.51 8.79 20.21
C VAL A 221 -10.88 9.26 18.91
N ARG A 222 -9.66 9.82 18.95
CA ARG A 222 -8.95 10.27 17.75
C ARG A 222 -8.63 9.10 16.81
N SER A 223 -8.17 7.97 17.35
CA SER A 223 -7.93 6.74 16.59
C SER A 223 -9.22 6.25 15.93
N PHE A 224 -10.32 6.14 16.68
CA PHE A 224 -11.62 5.70 16.17
C PHE A 224 -12.14 6.60 15.04
N LEU A 225 -12.11 7.93 15.23
CA LEU A 225 -12.56 8.88 14.20
C LEU A 225 -11.73 8.79 12.91
N GLY A 226 -10.42 8.53 13.01
CA GLY A 226 -9.58 8.25 11.83
C GLY A 226 -9.98 6.97 11.08
N HIS A 227 -10.49 5.95 11.79
CA HIS A 227 -10.94 4.69 11.19
C HIS A 227 -12.33 4.75 10.56
N VAL A 228 -13.19 5.73 10.90
CA VAL A 228 -14.59 5.76 10.46
C VAL A 228 -14.96 7.01 9.63
N GLY A 229 -13.95 7.80 9.24
CA GLY A 229 -14.13 9.05 8.50
C GLY A 229 -14.74 8.91 7.09
N PHE A 230 -14.83 7.69 6.55
CA PHE A 230 -15.41 7.39 5.23
C PHE A 230 -16.93 7.14 5.26
N ILE A 231 -17.60 7.28 6.43
CA ILE A 231 -19.05 7.10 6.54
C ILE A 231 -19.79 8.30 5.93
N LYS A 232 -20.84 8.05 5.14
CA LYS A 232 -21.71 9.12 4.62
C LYS A 232 -22.29 9.99 5.74
N ASN A 233 -22.22 11.32 5.58
CA ASN A 233 -22.62 12.30 6.59
C ASN A 233 -21.87 12.19 7.93
N PHE A 234 -20.63 11.66 7.93
CA PHE A 234 -19.77 11.53 9.10
C PHE A 234 -19.67 12.83 9.91
N SER A 235 -19.50 13.97 9.25
CA SER A 235 -19.36 15.29 9.90
C SER A 235 -20.50 15.62 10.87
N LYS A 236 -21.75 15.23 10.56
CA LYS A 236 -22.91 15.49 11.43
C LYS A 236 -22.93 14.58 12.66
N VAL A 237 -22.62 13.30 12.47
CA VAL A 237 -22.70 12.28 13.54
C VAL A 237 -21.46 12.31 14.44
N ALA A 238 -20.29 12.62 13.88
CA ALA A 238 -19.05 12.72 14.62
C ALA A 238 -18.89 14.05 15.37
N LEU A 239 -19.76 15.05 15.12
CA LEU A 239 -19.65 16.38 15.74
C LEU A 239 -19.52 16.33 17.27
N PRO A 240 -20.30 15.51 18.03
CA PRO A 240 -20.11 15.38 19.47
C PRO A 240 -18.71 14.82 19.81
N LEU A 241 -18.27 13.76 19.15
CA LEU A 241 -16.96 13.15 19.40
C LEU A 241 -15.79 14.07 19.02
N SER A 242 -15.94 14.90 17.99
CA SER A 242 -14.94 15.89 17.59
C SER A 242 -14.79 17.02 18.63
N LYS A 243 -15.85 17.35 19.39
CA LYS A 243 -15.75 18.31 20.51
C LYS A 243 -14.88 17.79 21.66
N LEU A 244 -14.86 16.47 21.90
CA LEU A 244 -13.95 15.85 22.87
C LEU A 244 -12.46 15.91 22.47
N LEU A 245 -12.14 16.29 21.23
CA LEU A 245 -10.76 16.46 20.76
C LEU A 245 -10.21 17.88 20.96
N GLN A 246 -11.03 18.82 21.44
CA GLN A 246 -10.62 20.21 21.66
C GLN A 246 -9.68 20.31 22.87
N LYS A 247 -8.78 21.31 22.85
CA LYS A 247 -7.89 21.59 23.98
C LYS A 247 -8.73 22.04 25.19
N ASP A 248 -8.28 21.68 26.39
CA ASP A 248 -8.84 22.11 27.68
C ASP A 248 -10.27 21.61 27.98
N MET A 249 -10.68 20.49 27.37
CA MET A 249 -11.93 19.80 27.69
C MET A 249 -11.69 18.60 28.61
N ASP A 250 -12.42 18.55 29.73
CA ASP A 250 -12.44 17.35 30.59
C ASP A 250 -13.09 16.17 29.84
N PHE A 251 -12.43 15.02 29.86
CA PHE A 251 -12.93 13.83 29.19
C PHE A 251 -14.11 13.23 29.97
N ASN A 252 -15.33 13.59 29.57
CA ASN A 252 -16.56 12.98 30.09
C ASN A 252 -17.33 12.31 28.95
N PHE A 253 -17.25 10.98 28.89
CA PHE A 253 -17.91 10.16 27.87
C PHE A 253 -19.37 9.84 28.27
N GLY A 254 -20.17 10.90 28.44
CA GLY A 254 -21.60 10.82 28.75
C GLY A 254 -22.48 10.31 27.60
N GLN A 255 -23.79 10.29 27.85
CA GLN A 255 -24.80 9.65 26.99
C GLN A 255 -24.77 10.12 25.53
N LEU A 256 -24.66 11.44 25.27
CA LEU A 256 -24.61 12.00 23.91
C LEU A 256 -23.43 11.47 23.08
N TYR A 257 -22.29 11.19 23.72
CA TYR A 257 -21.10 10.64 23.04
C TYR A 257 -21.23 9.13 22.82
N ILE A 258 -21.88 8.41 23.75
CA ILE A 258 -22.20 6.98 23.61
C ILE A 258 -23.15 6.79 22.42
N GLU A 259 -24.19 7.62 22.30
CA GLU A 259 -25.14 7.57 21.18
C GLU A 259 -24.44 7.84 19.84
N ALA A 260 -23.61 8.89 19.76
CA ALA A 260 -22.82 9.17 18.56
C ALA A 260 -21.85 8.02 18.21
N PHE A 261 -21.22 7.39 19.21
CA PHE A 261 -20.32 6.24 19.02
C PHE A 261 -21.06 5.00 18.53
N GLN A 262 -22.21 4.67 19.12
CA GLN A 262 -23.06 3.55 18.71
C GLN A 262 -23.65 3.78 17.31
N GLU A 263 -24.14 4.97 17.00
CA GLU A 263 -24.64 5.33 15.67
C GLU A 263 -23.55 5.18 14.60
N LEU A 264 -22.31 5.61 14.87
CA LEU A 264 -21.19 5.39 13.96
C LEU A 264 -20.86 3.91 13.79
N LYS A 265 -20.91 3.10 14.86
CA LYS A 265 -20.74 1.64 14.77
C LYS A 265 -21.83 1.02 13.90
N ILE A 266 -23.10 1.35 14.13
CA ILE A 266 -24.23 0.87 13.32
C ILE A 266 -24.00 1.22 11.85
N ARG A 267 -23.69 2.48 11.53
CA ARG A 267 -23.45 2.93 10.15
C ARG A 267 -22.24 2.28 9.48
N LEU A 268 -21.20 1.93 10.24
CA LEU A 268 -20.07 1.17 9.71
C LEU A 268 -20.46 -0.27 9.34
N THR A 269 -21.42 -0.85 10.06
CA THR A 269 -21.89 -2.23 9.87
C THR A 269 -23.09 -2.36 8.93
N SER A 270 -23.80 -1.27 8.65
CA SER A 270 -24.94 -1.25 7.73
C SER A 270 -24.49 -0.88 6.32
N ALA A 271 -24.77 -1.75 5.35
CA ALA A 271 -24.56 -1.47 3.93
C ALA A 271 -25.65 -0.54 3.36
N PRO A 272 -25.34 0.36 2.41
CA PRO A 272 -24.02 0.79 1.95
C PRO A 272 -23.44 1.92 2.83
N ILE A 273 -22.12 1.99 2.95
CA ILE A 273 -21.43 2.96 3.83
C ILE A 273 -21.27 4.35 3.16
N LEU A 274 -21.27 4.38 1.83
CA LEU A 274 -21.13 5.57 0.96
C LEU A 274 -22.40 5.77 0.11
#